data_AF-A0A9E5J9N3-F1
#
_entry.id   AF-A0A9E5J9N3-F1
#
_cell.length_a   1.000
_cell.length_b   1.000
_cell.length_c   1.000
_cell.angle_alpha   90.00
_cell.angle_beta   90.00
_cell.angle_gamma   90.00
#
_symmetry.space_group_name_H-M   'P 1'
#
loop_
_entity.id
_entity.type
_entity.pdbx_description
1 polymer ?
#
loop_
_entity_poly.entity_id
_entity_poly.type
_entity_poly.pdbx_seq_one_letter_code
_entity_poly.pdbx_strand_id
1 'polypeptide(L)'
;MNIDGNTELIAHIGYPTHSFKSPLIYNPYFEKEGINALVVPMGCKGEHYPAFLKSMFQLSNIRGALITMPHKVTTVGLLDEVTPTVKVAGACNAVKMDAQGRLVGDMFDGAGFVRGVQRKGFNLTGKRVMVVGTGGVGSAIAASMAAEKIAAISLFGFESGAALATVV
;
A
#
# COMPACT_ATOMS: atom_id res chain seq x y z
N MET A 1 -12.01 -0.73 23.72
CA MET A 1 -10.98 0.15 23.13
C MET A 1 -11.02 1.49 23.84
N ASN A 2 -10.01 1.76 24.66
CA ASN A 2 -9.91 3.03 25.39
C ASN A 2 -9.11 4.02 24.55
N ILE A 3 -9.64 5.23 24.39
CA ILE A 3 -8.97 6.34 23.73
C ILE A 3 -8.58 7.34 24.81
N ASP A 4 -7.31 7.73 24.85
CA ASP A 4 -6.79 8.69 25.81
C ASP A 4 -5.84 9.70 25.12
N GLY A 5 -5.26 10.61 25.92
CA GLY A 5 -4.35 11.64 25.40
C GLY A 5 -3.04 11.10 24.82
N ASN A 6 -2.73 9.81 25.00
CA ASN A 6 -1.54 9.16 24.49
C ASN A 6 -1.82 8.30 23.23
N THR A 7 -3.07 8.24 22.76
CA THR A 7 -3.43 7.44 21.58
C THR A 7 -2.78 7.99 20.32
N GLU A 8 -2.02 7.13 19.62
CA GLU A 8 -1.45 7.42 18.29
C GLU A 8 -2.45 7.10 17.17
N LEU A 9 -2.32 7.79 16.03
CA LEU A 9 -3.20 7.61 14.88
C LEU A 9 -2.46 6.99 13.69
N ILE A 10 -3.15 6.13 12.95
CA ILE A 10 -2.78 5.70 11.61
C ILE A 10 -3.93 6.09 10.68
N ALA A 11 -3.70 7.06 9.81
CA ALA A 11 -4.72 7.53 8.88
C ALA A 11 -4.96 6.50 7.78
N HIS A 12 -6.19 6.04 7.56
CA HIS A 12 -6.54 5.22 6.40
C HIS A 12 -7.25 6.09 5.37
N ILE A 13 -6.48 6.62 4.41
CA ILE A 13 -6.90 7.69 3.51
C ILE A 13 -7.33 7.13 2.15
N GLY A 14 -8.52 7.52 1.71
CA GLY A 14 -9.04 7.22 0.37
C GLY A 14 -10.47 7.73 0.19
N TYR A 15 -11.13 7.38 -0.92
CA TYR A 15 -12.50 7.80 -1.16
C TYR A 15 -13.22 6.90 -2.19
N PRO A 16 -14.48 6.49 -1.94
CA PRO A 16 -15.24 6.58 -0.68
C PRO A 16 -14.72 5.57 0.37
N THR A 17 -15.02 5.80 1.65
CA THR A 17 -14.46 4.99 2.77
C THR A 17 -15.27 3.74 3.13
N HIS A 18 -16.50 3.58 2.63
CA HIS A 18 -17.44 2.54 3.08
C HIS A 18 -16.93 1.10 2.93
N SER A 19 -16.02 0.84 2.00
CA SER A 19 -15.44 -0.47 1.74
C SER A 19 -14.19 -0.79 2.56
N PHE A 20 -13.73 0.14 3.41
CA PHE A 20 -12.44 0.02 4.09
C PHE A 20 -12.47 -1.11 5.12
N LYS A 21 -11.53 -2.06 4.98
CA LYS A 21 -11.41 -3.20 5.90
C LYS A 21 -10.26 -3.09 6.89
N SER A 22 -9.24 -2.28 6.61
CA SER A 22 -8.07 -2.12 7.47
C SER A 22 -8.43 -1.79 8.94
N PRO A 23 -9.37 -0.85 9.24
CA PRO A 23 -9.76 -0.57 10.63
C PRO A 23 -10.33 -1.80 11.35
N LEU A 24 -11.09 -2.64 10.64
CA LEU A 24 -11.69 -3.86 11.20
C LEU A 24 -10.67 -4.97 11.45
N ILE A 25 -9.46 -4.85 10.90
CA ILE A 25 -8.37 -5.83 11.05
C ILE A 25 -7.38 -5.33 12.11
N TYR A 26 -6.90 -4.10 11.98
CA TYR A 26 -5.84 -3.56 12.83
C TYR A 26 -6.32 -3.17 14.22
N ASN A 27 -7.50 -2.55 14.35
CA ASN A 27 -7.96 -2.06 15.65
C ASN A 27 -8.20 -3.20 16.66
N PRO A 28 -8.83 -4.33 16.29
CA PRO A 28 -8.92 -5.50 17.19
C PRO A 28 -7.55 -6.10 17.52
N TYR A 29 -6.62 -6.10 16.57
CA TYR A 29 -5.26 -6.55 16.82
C TYR A 29 -4.52 -5.63 17.81
N PHE A 30 -4.60 -4.31 17.64
CA PHE A 30 -4.00 -3.34 18.54
C PHE A 30 -4.57 -3.44 19.95
N GLU A 31 -5.88 -3.59 20.08
CA GLU A 31 -6.54 -3.80 21.38
C GLU A 31 -6.04 -5.08 22.06
N LYS A 32 -5.96 -6.19 21.32
CA LYS A 32 -5.46 -7.47 21.84
C LYS A 32 -4.01 -7.38 22.32
N GLU A 33 -3.16 -6.67 21.58
CA GLU A 33 -1.72 -6.56 21.87
C GLU A 33 -1.37 -5.38 22.80
N GLY A 34 -2.36 -4.62 23.30
CA GLY A 34 -2.14 -3.48 24.17
C GLY A 34 -1.46 -2.29 23.50
N ILE A 35 -1.59 -2.15 22.17
CA ILE A 35 -1.01 -1.06 21.40
C ILE A 35 -1.97 0.13 21.44
N ASN A 36 -1.54 1.26 22.00
CA ASN A 36 -2.35 2.49 22.08
C ASN A 36 -2.34 3.27 20.74
N ALA A 37 -2.85 2.64 19.68
CA ALA A 37 -2.97 3.23 18.36
C ALA A 37 -4.28 2.86 17.68
N LEU A 38 -4.75 3.71 16.76
CA LEU A 38 -5.96 3.48 15.97
C LEU A 38 -5.75 3.69 14.48
N VAL A 39 -6.21 2.73 13.68
CA VAL A 39 -6.42 2.93 12.24
C VAL A 39 -7.79 3.59 12.02
N VAL A 40 -7.80 4.82 11.52
CA VAL A 40 -9.00 5.64 11.35
C VAL A 40 -9.30 5.87 9.87
N PRO A 41 -10.48 5.49 9.34
CA PRO A 41 -10.86 5.78 7.96
C PRO A 41 -11.07 7.30 7.77
N MET A 42 -10.35 7.89 6.82
CA MET A 42 -10.38 9.32 6.50
C MET A 42 -10.74 9.52 5.03
N GLY A 43 -11.95 10.00 4.78
CA GLY A 43 -12.44 10.29 3.43
C GLY A 43 -11.79 11.54 2.86
N CYS A 44 -11.06 11.41 1.76
CA CYS A 44 -10.42 12.55 1.09
C CYS A 44 -10.63 12.46 -0.41
N LYS A 45 -11.25 13.47 -1.02
CA LYS A 45 -11.39 13.54 -2.48
C LYS A 45 -10.05 13.90 -3.15
N GLY A 46 -9.89 13.55 -4.42
CA GLY A 46 -8.62 13.69 -5.15
C GLY A 46 -8.07 15.11 -5.15
N GLU A 47 -8.93 16.10 -5.33
CA GLU A 47 -8.58 17.52 -5.37
C GLU A 47 -7.98 18.06 -4.06
N HIS A 48 -8.25 17.41 -2.93
CA HIS A 48 -7.76 17.84 -1.62
C HIS A 48 -6.58 17.00 -1.12
N TYR A 49 -6.33 15.85 -1.75
CA TYR A 49 -5.39 14.85 -1.26
C TYR A 49 -3.95 15.37 -1.07
N PRO A 50 -3.34 16.10 -2.02
CA PRO A 50 -1.97 16.58 -1.86
C PRO A 50 -1.75 17.46 -0.62
N ALA A 51 -2.68 18.40 -0.38
CA ALA A 51 -2.62 19.27 0.78
C ALA A 51 -2.95 18.50 2.07
N PHE A 52 -3.98 17.64 2.03
CA PHE A 52 -4.43 16.86 3.17
C PHE A 52 -3.34 15.93 3.71
N LEU A 53 -2.63 15.21 2.82
CA LEU A 53 -1.55 14.29 3.23
C LEU A 53 -0.46 15.03 4.02
N LYS A 54 -0.03 16.20 3.54
CA LYS A 54 1.01 17.00 4.20
C LYS A 54 0.54 17.54 5.55
N SER A 55 -0.67 18.07 5.63
CA SER A 55 -1.23 18.59 6.88
C SER A 55 -1.43 17.50 7.94
N MET A 56 -1.81 16.30 7.51
CA MET A 56 -2.00 15.15 8.38
C MET A 56 -0.69 14.79 9.10
N PHE A 57 0.47 14.88 8.42
CA PHE A 57 1.78 14.62 9.01
C PHE A 57 2.30 15.74 9.93
N GLN A 58 1.53 16.83 10.14
CA GLN A 58 1.81 17.85 11.16
C GLN A 58 1.27 17.47 12.55
N LEU A 59 0.43 16.44 12.66
CA LEU A 59 -0.10 15.97 13.94
C LEU A 59 1.02 15.30 14.75
N SER A 60 1.22 15.73 16.00
CA SER A 60 2.30 15.21 16.85
C SER A 60 2.13 13.74 17.25
N ASN A 61 0.92 13.18 17.14
CA ASN A 61 0.58 11.80 17.47
C ASN A 61 0.25 10.94 16.25
N ILE A 62 0.57 11.38 15.03
CA ILE A 62 0.41 10.53 13.84
C ILE A 62 1.58 9.56 13.70
N ARG A 63 1.26 8.28 13.56
CA ARG A 63 2.22 7.20 13.32
C ARG A 63 2.50 6.97 11.85
N GLY A 64 1.50 7.19 10.99
CA GLY A 64 1.61 7.00 9.54
C GLY A 64 0.26 7.03 8.85
N ALA A 65 0.26 6.69 7.57
CA ALA A 65 -0.95 6.62 6.76
C ALA A 65 -0.98 5.37 5.86
N LEU A 66 -2.08 4.64 5.90
CA LEU A 66 -2.46 3.66 4.88
C LEU A 66 -3.19 4.39 3.76
N ILE A 67 -2.70 4.28 2.53
CA ILE A 67 -3.27 4.95 1.38
C ILE A 67 -3.98 3.95 0.48
N THR A 68 -5.20 4.28 0.08
CA THR A 68 -5.97 3.47 -0.85
C THR A 68 -6.56 4.30 -2.00
N MET A 69 -7.35 3.66 -2.84
CA MET A 69 -8.00 4.26 -4.01
C MET A 69 -8.71 5.58 -3.63
N PRO A 70 -8.63 6.61 -4.50
CA PRO A 70 -7.91 6.67 -5.78
C PRO A 70 -6.45 7.14 -5.66
N HIS A 71 -5.90 7.26 -4.44
CA HIS A 71 -4.73 8.10 -4.20
C HIS A 71 -3.38 7.43 -4.41
N LYS A 72 -3.32 6.10 -4.46
CA LYS A 72 -2.04 5.36 -4.40
C LYS A 72 -0.99 5.81 -5.41
N VAL A 73 -1.40 6.15 -6.63
CA VAL A 73 -0.48 6.62 -7.70
C VAL A 73 -0.03 8.05 -7.39
N THR A 74 -0.98 8.95 -7.10
CA THR A 74 -0.70 10.35 -6.76
C THR A 74 0.25 10.46 -5.56
N THR A 75 0.15 9.56 -4.58
CA THR A 75 1.02 9.53 -3.40
C THR A 75 2.50 9.53 -3.77
N VAL A 76 2.90 8.83 -4.82
CA VAL A 76 4.33 8.68 -5.18
C VAL A 76 5.00 10.03 -5.41
N GLY A 77 4.31 10.97 -6.06
CA GLY A 77 4.82 12.31 -6.32
C GLY A 77 4.78 13.26 -5.11
N LEU A 78 4.28 12.81 -3.96
CA LEU A 78 4.17 13.60 -2.73
C LEU A 78 5.18 13.19 -1.66
N LEU A 79 5.98 12.16 -1.92
CA LEU A 79 6.93 11.59 -0.97
C LEU A 79 8.34 12.09 -1.23
N ASP A 80 9.12 12.23 -0.17
CA ASP A 80 10.54 12.59 -0.25
C ASP A 80 11.38 11.35 -0.58
N GLU A 81 11.00 10.20 -0.04
CA GLU A 81 11.70 8.92 -0.25
C GLU A 81 10.71 7.80 -0.53
N VAL A 82 11.10 6.89 -1.43
CA VAL A 82 10.29 5.75 -1.83
C VAL A 82 11.14 4.50 -1.93
N THR A 83 10.59 3.37 -1.48
CA THR A 83 11.25 2.07 -1.64
C THR A 83 11.37 1.69 -3.12
N PRO A 84 12.30 0.79 -3.49
CA PRO A 84 12.36 0.22 -4.83
C PRO A 84 11.02 -0.38 -5.28
N THR A 85 10.26 -0.98 -4.35
CA THR A 85 8.93 -1.53 -4.62
C THR A 85 7.96 -0.47 -5.11
N VAL A 86 7.94 0.71 -4.48
CA VAL A 86 7.10 1.84 -4.93
C VAL A 86 7.55 2.35 -6.30
N LYS A 87 8.86 2.44 -6.55
CA LYS A 87 9.40 2.87 -7.85
C LYS A 87 8.96 1.95 -8.98
N VAL A 88 9.00 0.63 -8.77
CA VAL A 88 8.56 -0.36 -9.76
C VAL A 88 7.03 -0.37 -9.89
N ALA A 89 6.30 -0.29 -8.78
CA ALA A 89 4.84 -0.33 -8.80
C ALA A 89 4.19 0.93 -9.39
N GLY A 90 4.87 2.08 -9.30
CA GLY A 90 4.29 3.39 -9.62
C GLY A 90 3.15 3.79 -8.67
N ALA A 91 3.08 3.18 -7.50
CA ALA A 91 2.03 3.41 -6.51
C ALA A 91 2.53 3.10 -5.09
N CYS A 92 1.94 3.77 -4.10
CA CYS A 92 2.28 3.66 -2.68
C CYS A 92 1.01 3.44 -1.84
N ASN A 93 1.04 2.52 -0.88
CA ASN A 93 -0.09 2.22 0.00
C ASN A 93 0.20 2.42 1.49
N ALA A 94 1.44 2.76 1.85
CA ALA A 94 1.83 3.03 3.23
C ALA A 94 2.85 4.16 3.27
N VAL A 95 2.59 5.15 4.12
CA VAL A 95 3.45 6.33 4.30
C VAL A 95 3.75 6.48 5.79
N LYS A 96 4.98 6.84 6.11
CA LYS A 96 5.39 7.29 7.44
C LYS A 96 6.32 8.49 7.32
N MET A 97 6.48 9.22 8.42
CA MET A 97 7.53 10.21 8.54
C MET A 97 8.76 9.55 9.18
N ASP A 98 9.95 9.77 8.64
CA ASP A 98 11.20 9.32 9.27
C ASP A 98 11.69 10.29 10.35
N ALA A 99 12.80 9.94 11.01
CA ALA A 99 13.37 10.76 12.08
C ALA A 99 13.92 12.12 11.61
N GLN A 100 14.09 12.28 10.29
CA GLN A 100 14.54 13.52 9.65
C GLN A 100 13.36 14.38 9.17
N GLY A 101 12.12 13.95 9.42
CA GLY A 101 10.92 14.67 9.01
C GLY A 101 10.53 14.43 7.55
N ARG A 102 11.11 13.43 6.88
CA ARG A 102 10.83 13.12 5.47
C ARG A 102 9.69 12.13 5.36
N LEU A 103 8.81 12.32 4.38
CA LEU A 103 7.76 11.37 4.05
C LEU A 103 8.35 10.21 3.23
N VAL A 104 8.34 9.03 3.86
CA VAL A 104 8.84 7.79 3.27
C VAL A 104 7.65 6.87 2.96
N GLY A 105 7.57 6.39 1.73
CA GLY A 105 6.51 5.47 1.31
C GLY A 105 6.99 4.08 0.91
N ASP A 106 6.10 3.11 1.11
CA ASP A 106 6.26 1.73 0.68
C ASP A 106 4.96 1.17 0.06
N MET A 107 5.07 0.03 -0.62
CA MET A 107 3.98 -0.65 -1.29
C MET A 107 3.92 -2.12 -0.87
N PHE A 108 2.94 -2.46 -0.03
CA PHE A 108 2.82 -3.80 0.56
C PHE A 108 1.85 -4.73 -0.15
N ASP A 109 1.06 -4.25 -1.13
CA ASP A 109 0.04 -5.08 -1.80
C ASP A 109 0.67 -6.31 -2.46
N GLY A 110 1.79 -6.15 -3.16
CA GLY A 110 2.47 -7.25 -3.85
C GLY A 110 3.05 -8.28 -2.89
N ALA A 111 3.80 -7.84 -1.88
CA ALA A 111 4.35 -8.73 -0.85
C ALA A 111 3.24 -9.42 -0.03
N GLY A 112 2.12 -8.72 0.21
CA GLY A 112 0.92 -9.30 0.81
C GLY A 112 0.32 -10.41 -0.05
N PHE A 113 0.19 -10.18 -1.36
CA PHE A 113 -0.34 -11.14 -2.32
C PHE A 113 0.53 -12.41 -2.40
N VAL A 114 1.85 -12.26 -2.60
CA VAL A 114 2.79 -13.39 -2.68
C VAL A 114 2.73 -14.26 -1.42
N ARG A 115 2.78 -13.63 -0.23
CA ARG A 115 2.64 -14.35 1.05
C ARG A 115 1.30 -15.06 1.17
N GLY A 116 0.22 -14.44 0.71
CA GLY A 116 -1.12 -15.05 0.68
C GLY A 116 -1.18 -16.30 -0.20
N VAL A 117 -0.55 -16.26 -1.37
CA VAL A 117 -0.44 -17.40 -2.29
C VAL A 117 0.37 -18.55 -1.66
N GLN A 118 1.55 -18.25 -1.11
CA GLN A 118 2.41 -19.24 -0.47
C GLN A 118 1.74 -19.89 0.75
N ARG A 119 1.02 -19.11 1.58
CA ARG A 119 0.27 -19.63 2.74
C ARG A 119 -0.86 -20.58 2.36
N LYS A 120 -1.35 -20.54 1.12
CA LYS A 120 -2.31 -21.50 0.57
C LYS A 120 -1.64 -22.77 0.03
N GLY A 121 -0.34 -22.94 0.21
CA GLY A 121 0.42 -24.12 -0.22
C GLY A 121 0.93 -24.06 -1.67
N PHE A 122 0.80 -22.93 -2.36
CA PHE A 122 1.31 -22.79 -3.72
C PHE A 122 2.82 -22.50 -3.70
N ASN A 123 3.63 -23.48 -4.11
CA ASN A 123 5.06 -23.28 -4.37
C ASN A 123 5.26 -22.58 -5.72
N LEU A 124 5.82 -21.37 -5.68
CA LEU A 124 6.10 -20.54 -6.86
C LEU A 124 7.38 -20.95 -7.62
N THR A 125 8.24 -21.79 -7.03
CA THR A 125 9.52 -22.17 -7.62
C THR A 125 9.32 -22.85 -8.97
N GLY A 126 9.95 -22.31 -10.01
CA GLY A 126 9.87 -22.81 -11.39
C GLY A 126 8.49 -22.65 -12.04
N LYS A 127 7.56 -21.90 -11.44
CA LYS A 127 6.22 -21.69 -12.01
C LYS A 127 6.21 -20.54 -13.01
N ARG A 128 5.29 -20.61 -13.97
CA ARG A 128 5.01 -19.51 -14.91
C ARG A 128 3.78 -18.77 -14.40
N VAL A 129 3.86 -17.45 -14.30
CA VAL A 129 2.79 -16.61 -13.74
C VAL A 129 2.30 -15.63 -14.81
N MET A 130 0.99 -15.42 -14.88
CA MET A 130 0.40 -14.35 -15.69
C MET A 130 -0.30 -13.36 -14.76
N VAL A 131 0.10 -12.09 -14.82
CA VAL A 131 -0.55 -10.99 -14.10
C VAL A 131 -1.49 -10.28 -15.07
N VAL A 132 -2.78 -10.31 -14.75
CA VAL A 132 -3.84 -9.63 -15.51
C VAL A 132 -4.17 -8.32 -14.80
N GLY A 133 -3.87 -7.20 -15.45
CA GLY A 133 -3.93 -5.84 -14.93
C GLY A 133 -2.54 -5.27 -14.64
N THR A 134 -2.21 -4.12 -15.24
CA THR A 134 -0.91 -3.42 -15.13
C THR A 134 -1.03 -2.05 -14.45
N GLY A 135 -2.10 -1.83 -13.68
CA GLY A 135 -2.23 -0.65 -12.82
C GLY A 135 -1.43 -0.79 -11.51
N GLY A 136 -1.51 0.20 -10.61
CA GLY A 136 -0.66 0.28 -9.42
C GLY A 136 -0.60 -0.99 -8.53
N VAL A 137 -1.71 -1.74 -8.40
CA VAL A 137 -1.72 -3.03 -7.66
C VAL A 137 -1.10 -4.15 -8.50
N GLY A 138 -1.45 -4.24 -9.78
CA GLY A 138 -0.93 -5.26 -10.68
C GLY A 138 0.58 -5.18 -10.86
N SER A 139 1.11 -3.96 -11.01
CA SER A 139 2.55 -3.69 -11.07
C SER A 139 3.25 -4.05 -9.77
N ALA A 140 2.65 -3.77 -8.60
CA ALA A 140 3.21 -4.20 -7.31
C ALA A 140 3.26 -5.73 -7.16
N ILE A 141 2.22 -6.43 -7.59
CA ILE A 141 2.17 -7.90 -7.60
C ILE A 141 3.22 -8.46 -8.56
N ALA A 142 3.32 -7.91 -9.77
CA ALA A 142 4.32 -8.32 -10.75
C ALA A 142 5.74 -8.14 -10.22
N ALA A 143 6.04 -6.99 -9.62
CA ALA A 143 7.33 -6.71 -9.00
C ALA A 143 7.66 -7.71 -7.88
N SER A 144 6.69 -8.03 -7.03
CA SER A 144 6.89 -8.98 -5.92
C SER A 144 7.03 -10.41 -6.41
N MET A 145 6.29 -10.81 -7.46
CA MET A 145 6.43 -12.12 -8.10
C MET A 145 7.78 -12.28 -8.80
N ALA A 146 8.30 -11.22 -9.42
CA ALA A 146 9.61 -11.23 -10.06
C ALA A 146 10.77 -11.42 -9.07
N ALA A 147 10.56 -11.09 -7.78
CA ALA A 147 11.54 -11.36 -6.72
C ALA A 147 11.52 -12.83 -6.24
N GLU A 148 10.53 -13.62 -6.65
CA GLU A 148 10.42 -15.04 -6.32
C GLU A 148 11.16 -15.91 -7.36
N LYS A 149 11.39 -17.18 -7.03
CA LYS A 149 12.06 -18.15 -7.93
C LYS A 149 11.15 -18.68 -9.05
N ILE A 150 10.32 -17.83 -9.66
CA ILE A 150 9.46 -18.20 -10.78
C ILE A 150 10.27 -18.45 -12.06
N ALA A 151 9.72 -19.21 -13.01
CA ALA A 151 10.36 -19.51 -14.29
C ALA A 151 10.07 -18.47 -15.39
N ALA A 152 8.95 -17.75 -15.30
CA ALA A 152 8.59 -16.68 -16.22
C ALA A 152 7.42 -15.85 -15.66
N ILE A 153 7.34 -14.58 -16.07
CA ILE A 153 6.16 -13.73 -15.82
C ILE A 153 5.63 -13.10 -17.12
N SER A 154 4.33 -13.23 -17.34
CA SER A 154 3.62 -12.56 -18.44
C SER A 154 2.70 -11.48 -17.88
N LEU A 155 2.71 -10.30 -18.50
CA LEU A 155 1.83 -9.20 -18.13
C LEU A 155 0.77 -8.99 -19.22
N PHE A 156 -0.48 -8.80 -18.80
CA PHE A 156 -1.60 -8.47 -19.69
C PHE A 156 -2.38 -7.27 -19.15
N GLY A 157 -2.50 -6.20 -19.94
CA GLY A 157 -3.24 -4.97 -19.58
C GLY A 157 -4.30 -4.63 -20.63
N PHE A 158 -5.36 -3.92 -20.21
CA PHE A 158 -6.47 -3.51 -21.09
C PHE A 158 -6.32 -2.10 -21.69
N GLU A 159 -5.27 -1.35 -21.33
CA GLU A 159 -5.00 -0.02 -21.88
C GLU A 159 -4.14 -0.10 -23.15
N SER A 160 -4.44 0.76 -24.12
CA SER A 160 -3.93 0.82 -25.49
C SER A 160 -2.41 1.03 -25.66
N GLY A 161 -1.63 0.99 -24.58
CA GLY A 161 -0.16 1.08 -24.59
C GLY A 161 0.58 -0.09 -23.92
N ALA A 162 -0.11 -1.00 -23.22
CA ALA A 162 0.52 -2.14 -22.56
C ALA A 162 0.51 -3.36 -23.48
N ALA A 163 1.49 -3.42 -24.40
CA ALA A 163 1.78 -4.61 -25.17
C ALA A 163 2.05 -5.81 -24.23
N LEU A 164 1.73 -7.02 -24.69
CA LEU A 164 2.18 -8.29 -24.12
C LEU A 164 3.68 -8.22 -23.81
N ALA A 165 4.01 -7.89 -22.57
CA ALA A 165 5.37 -7.96 -22.07
C ALA A 165 5.51 -9.32 -21.38
N THR A 166 6.13 -10.27 -22.09
CA THR A 166 6.78 -11.38 -21.40
C THR A 166 8.07 -10.81 -20.81
N VAL A 167 8.09 -10.59 -19.51
CA VAL A 167 9.35 -10.30 -18.82
C VAL A 167 9.91 -11.68 -18.45
N VAL A 168 11.07 -11.99 -19.03
CA VAL A 168 11.75 -13.28 -18.89
C VAL A 168 12.08 -13.53 -17.43
#